data_AF-A0ABD2FEJ4-F1
#
_entry.id   AF-A0ABD2FEJ4-F1
#
_cell.length_a   1.000
_cell.length_b   1.000
_cell.length_c   1.000
_cell.angle_alpha   90.00
_cell.angle_beta   90.00
_cell.angle_gamma   90.00
#
_symmetry.space_group_name_H-M   'P 1'
#
loop_
_entity.id
_entity.type
_entity.pdbx_description
1 polymer ?
#
loop_
_entity_poly.entity_id
_entity_poly.type
_entity_poly.pdbx_seq_one_letter_code
_entity_poly.pdbx_strand_id
1 'polypeptide(L)'
;MITRLALVGGTNSENMIRRMLSAAMTNSLACIFNWVGKGEKRAFKDTLMQDCMFAAARQFDRRLTELTYRDGVQKWLRYAPERNGGVPRKK
;
A
#
# COMPACT_ATOMS: atom_id res chain seq x y z
N MET A 1 1.11 16.28 0.98
CA MET A 1 0.98 14.83 1.29
C MET A 1 2.27 14.06 1.02
N ILE A 2 2.85 14.19 -0.18
CA ILE A 2 4.07 13.48 -0.62
C ILE A 2 5.24 13.63 0.37
N THR A 3 5.58 14.85 0.81
CA THR A 3 6.69 15.09 1.74
C THR A 3 6.52 14.39 3.09
N ARG A 4 5.28 14.34 3.62
CA ARG A 4 5.01 13.65 4.89
C ARG A 4 5.13 12.13 4.74
N LEU A 5 4.72 11.60 3.59
CA LEU A 5 4.87 10.18 3.28
C LEU A 5 6.34 9.80 3.07
N ALA A 6 7.14 10.66 2.42
CA ALA A 6 8.57 10.43 2.26
C ALA A 6 9.32 10.38 3.61
N LEU A 7 8.88 11.16 4.60
CA LEU A 7 9.46 11.15 5.96
C LEU A 7 9.17 9.87 6.75
N VAL A 8 8.21 9.04 6.32
CA VAL A 8 7.92 7.76 6.99
C VAL A 8 9.15 6.84 6.94
N GLY A 9 9.88 6.85 5.82
CA GLY A 9 11.09 6.07 5.59
C GLY A 9 10.92 4.56 5.80
N GLY A 10 12.04 3.84 5.83
CA GLY A 10 12.09 2.40 6.03
C GLY A 10 13.50 1.87 5.85
N THR A 11 13.72 0.60 6.18
CA THR A 11 15.02 -0.05 5.92
C THR A 11 15.18 -0.47 4.45
N ASN A 12 14.07 -0.63 3.73
CA ASN A 12 14.00 -0.89 2.31
C ASN A 12 12.65 -0.41 1.75
N SER A 13 12.50 -0.45 0.43
CA SER A 13 11.32 0.07 -0.28
C SER A 13 10.04 -0.67 0.10
N GLU A 14 10.09 -1.99 0.32
CA GLU A 14 8.92 -2.77 0.79
C GLU A 14 8.44 -2.30 2.16
N ASN A 15 9.37 -2.15 3.12
CA ASN A 15 9.06 -1.67 4.46
C ASN A 15 8.53 -0.25 4.45
N MET A 16 9.11 0.64 3.63
CA MET A 16 8.59 1.99 3.47
C MET A 16 7.16 2.00 2.91
N ILE A 17 6.87 1.25 1.84
CA ILE A 17 5.52 1.15 1.27
C ILE A 17 4.51 0.71 2.33
N ARG A 18 4.84 -0.32 3.13
CA ARG A 18 3.97 -0.80 4.22
C ARG A 18 3.71 0.27 5.27
N ARG A 19 4.73 1.01 5.68
CA ARG A 19 4.59 2.07 6.69
C ARG A 19 3.79 3.23 6.14
N MET A 20 3.99 3.62 4.89
CA MET A 20 3.18 4.63 4.21
C MET A 20 1.70 4.25 4.14
N LEU A 21 1.40 3.00 3.74
CA LEU A 21 0.04 2.48 3.72
C LEU A 21 -0.57 2.49 5.13
N SER A 22 0.17 2.01 6.14
CA SER A 22 -0.31 1.97 7.52
C SER A 22 -0.53 3.36 8.12
N ALA A 23 0.24 4.37 7.69
CA ALA A 23 0.07 5.75 8.13
C ALA A 23 -1.10 6.46 7.43
N ALA A 24 -1.45 6.04 6.20
CA ALA A 24 -2.44 6.73 5.38
C ALA A 24 -3.86 6.11 5.46
N MET A 25 -3.99 4.84 5.86
CA MET A 25 -5.29 4.17 5.92
C MET A 25 -5.41 3.20 7.09
N THR A 26 -6.63 3.09 7.62
CA THR A 26 -6.99 2.08 8.62
C THR A 26 -7.10 0.69 7.98
N ASN A 27 -7.00 -0.38 8.77
CA ASN A 27 -7.20 -1.74 8.27
C ASN A 27 -8.62 -1.95 7.73
N SER A 28 -9.64 -1.33 8.34
CA SER A 28 -11.03 -1.38 7.87
C SER A 28 -11.19 -0.76 6.48
N LEU A 29 -10.55 0.38 6.22
CA LEU A 29 -10.52 1.01 4.90
C LEU A 29 -9.72 0.17 3.90
N ALA A 30 -8.59 -0.40 4.32
CA ALA A 30 -7.79 -1.27 3.46
C ALA A 30 -8.56 -2.53 3.01
N CYS A 31 -9.47 -3.06 3.83
CA CYS A 31 -10.29 -4.23 3.50
C CYS A 31 -11.15 -4.05 2.25
N ILE A 32 -11.65 -2.83 2.00
CA ILE A 32 -12.53 -2.55 0.86
C ILE A 32 -11.77 -2.25 -0.44
N PHE A 33 -10.44 -2.29 -0.41
CA PHE A 33 -9.61 -2.13 -1.60
C PHE A 33 -8.93 -3.44 -2.03
N ASN A 34 -8.70 -3.56 -3.32
CA ASN A 34 -7.59 -4.34 -3.88
C ASN A 34 -6.95 -3.50 -5.00
N TRP A 35 -5.85 -3.97 -5.58
CA TRP A 35 -5.15 -3.17 -6.60
C TRP A 35 -6.02 -2.84 -7.83
N VAL A 36 -6.74 -3.83 -8.36
CA VAL A 36 -7.44 -3.71 -9.66
C VAL A 36 -8.91 -3.27 -9.53
N GLY A 37 -9.52 -3.43 -8.36
CA GLY A 37 -10.95 -3.25 -8.14
C GLY A 37 -11.82 -4.44 -8.54
N LYS A 38 -11.31 -5.68 -8.42
CA LYS A 38 -12.09 -6.89 -8.75
C LYS A 38 -13.06 -7.28 -7.65
N GLY A 39 -14.25 -7.78 -8.04
CA GLY A 39 -15.32 -8.19 -7.12
C GLY A 39 -16.02 -6.99 -6.52
N GLU A 40 -16.36 -7.06 -5.23
CA GLU A 40 -17.00 -5.96 -4.48
C GLU A 40 -16.00 -4.92 -3.93
N LYS A 41 -14.72 -5.01 -4.33
CA LYS A 41 -13.65 -4.14 -3.84
C LYS A 41 -13.35 -3.01 -4.80
N ARG A 42 -12.97 -1.86 -4.27
CA ARG A 42 -12.56 -0.69 -5.06
C ARG A 42 -11.12 -0.83 -5.55
N ALA A 43 -10.82 -0.19 -6.69
CA ALA A 43 -9.49 -0.16 -7.29
C ALA A 43 -8.59 0.86 -6.58
N PHE A 44 -7.51 0.39 -5.96
CA PHE A 44 -6.53 1.27 -5.33
C PHE A 44 -5.63 1.98 -6.34
N LYS A 45 -5.35 1.33 -7.47
CA LYS A 45 -4.50 1.87 -8.56
C LYS A 45 -5.06 3.13 -9.22
N ASP A 46 -6.36 3.40 -9.05
CA ASP A 46 -7.05 4.53 -9.67
C ASP A 46 -7.19 5.70 -8.68
N THR A 47 -6.54 5.63 -7.52
CA THR A 47 -6.64 6.65 -6.47
C THR A 47 -5.47 7.63 -6.54
N LEU A 48 -5.75 8.92 -6.34
CA LEU A 48 -4.70 9.94 -6.16
C LEU A 48 -3.72 9.62 -5.02
N MET A 49 -4.17 8.84 -4.03
CA MET A 49 -3.32 8.38 -2.93
C MET A 49 -2.21 7.46 -3.43
N GLN A 50 -2.52 6.52 -4.33
CA GLN A 50 -1.54 5.61 -4.90
C GLN A 50 -0.48 6.38 -5.72
N ASP A 51 -0.87 7.37 -6.51
CA ASP A 51 0.07 8.23 -7.26
C ASP A 51 1.00 8.99 -6.31
N CYS A 52 0.44 9.63 -5.28
CA CYS A 52 1.23 10.34 -4.26
C CYS A 52 2.20 9.42 -3.54
N MET A 53 1.75 8.20 -3.21
CA MET A 53 2.58 7.21 -2.54
C MET A 53 3.70 6.69 -3.45
N PHE A 54 3.43 6.44 -4.73
CA PHE A 54 4.47 6.00 -5.65
C PHE A 54 5.53 7.10 -5.86
N ALA A 55 5.10 8.36 -6.00
CA ALA A 55 6.00 9.50 -6.10
C ALA A 55 6.88 9.67 -4.85
N ALA A 56 6.29 9.59 -3.65
CA ALA A 56 7.04 9.62 -2.39
C ALA A 56 8.00 8.43 -2.29
N ALA A 57 7.58 7.24 -2.71
CA ALA A 57 8.41 6.05 -2.63
C ALA A 57 9.63 6.15 -3.56
N ARG A 58 9.48 6.76 -4.75
CA ARG A 58 10.60 7.02 -5.65
C ARG A 58 11.59 8.09 -5.17
N GLN A 59 11.18 8.98 -4.25
CA GLN A 59 12.12 9.91 -3.61
C GLN A 59 13.08 9.18 -2.68
N PHE A 60 12.60 8.14 -2.00
CA PHE A 60 13.42 7.29 -1.13
C PHE A 60 14.26 6.30 -1.93
N ASP A 61 13.65 5.59 -2.88
CA ASP A 61 14.34 4.65 -3.76
C ASP A 61 14.11 5.02 -5.22
N ARG A 62 15.11 5.70 -5.81
CA ARG A 62 15.06 6.15 -7.21
C ARG A 62 14.96 5.00 -8.21
N ARG A 63 15.33 3.77 -7.84
CA ARG A 63 15.29 2.58 -8.70
C ARG A 63 14.00 1.78 -8.54
N LEU A 64 13.12 2.18 -7.63
CA LEU A 64 11.83 1.52 -7.42
C LEU A 64 11.00 1.53 -8.71
N THR A 65 10.60 0.34 -9.15
CA THR A 65 9.77 0.15 -10.33
C THR A 65 8.30 0.14 -9.95
N GLU A 66 7.43 0.48 -10.90
CA GLU A 66 5.98 0.40 -10.67
C GLU A 66 5.55 -1.04 -10.32
N LEU A 67 6.15 -2.05 -10.95
CA LEU A 67 5.87 -3.46 -10.68
C LEU A 67 6.17 -3.82 -9.21
N THR A 68 7.38 -3.52 -8.73
CA THR A 68 7.77 -3.84 -7.34
C THR A 68 6.96 -3.07 -6.32
N TYR A 69 6.64 -1.80 -6.60
CA TYR A 69 5.72 -1.00 -5.79
C TYR A 69 4.33 -1.64 -5.73
N ARG A 70 3.74 -1.93 -6.89
CA ARG A 70 2.44 -2.58 -7.04
C ARG A 70 2.39 -3.89 -6.26
N ASP A 71 3.40 -4.75 -6.38
CA ASP A 71 3.44 -6.04 -5.70
C ASP A 71 3.44 -5.87 -4.18
N GLY A 72 4.20 -4.90 -3.67
CA GLY A 72 4.22 -4.53 -2.26
C GLY A 72 2.84 -4.09 -1.76
N VAL A 73 2.17 -3.21 -2.51
CA VAL A 73 0.81 -2.74 -2.20
C VAL A 73 -0.21 -3.88 -2.28
N GLN A 74 -0.17 -4.70 -3.33
CA GLN A 74 -1.06 -5.86 -3.51
C GLN A 74 -0.95 -6.82 -2.34
N LYS A 75 0.27 -7.17 -1.95
CA LYS A 75 0.54 -8.04 -0.80
C LYS A 75 -0.03 -7.43 0.48
N TRP A 76 0.22 -6.14 0.74
CA TRP A 76 -0.29 -5.49 1.95
C TRP A 76 -1.82 -5.41 1.98
N LEU A 77 -2.50 -5.07 0.88
CA LEU A 77 -3.97 -5.05 0.81
C LEU A 77 -4.59 -6.46 0.93
N ARG A 78 -3.94 -7.50 0.39
CA ARG A 78 -4.41 -8.88 0.47
C ARG A 78 -4.61 -9.34 1.92
N TYR A 79 -3.69 -8.95 2.80
CA TYR A 79 -3.69 -9.29 4.23
C TYR A 79 -4.42 -8.26 5.11
N ALA A 80 -5.12 -7.27 4.53
CA ALA A 80 -5.87 -6.29 5.30
C ALA A 80 -6.95 -6.91 6.22
N PRO A 81 -7.73 -7.92 5.80
CA PRO A 81 -8.72 -8.55 6.67
C PRO A 81 -8.12 -9.17 7.94
N GLU A 82 -6.95 -9.81 7.83
CA GLU A 82 -6.25 -10.42 8.96
C GLU A 82 -5.77 -9.35 9.94
N ARG A 83 -5.22 -8.25 9.43
CA ARG A 83 -4.84 -7.08 10.25
C ARG A 83 -6.04 -6.39 10.90
N ASN A 84 -7.24 -6.57 10.35
CA ASN A 84 -8.48 -6.00 10.88
C ASN A 84 -9.16 -6.93 11.93
N GLY A 85 -8.47 -7.98 12.39
CA GLY A 85 -9.01 -8.95 13.35
C GLY A 85 -9.81 -10.09 12.71
N GLY A 86 -9.79 -10.21 11.38
CA GLY A 86 -10.37 -11.34 10.66
C GLY A 86 -9.53 -12.61 10.77
N VAL A 87 -10.13 -13.75 10.44
CA VAL A 87 -9.46 -15.06 10.46
C VAL A 87 -8.30 -15.07 9.45
N PRO A 88 -7.09 -15.52 9.85
CA PRO A 88 -5.95 -15.69 8.95
C PRO A 88 -6.31 -16.55 7.74
N ARG A 89 -5.95 -16.13 6.53
CA ARG A 89 -6.11 -17.00 5.36
C ARG A 89 -5.15 -18.18 5.45
N LYS A 90 -5.63 -19.36 5.05
CA LYS A 90 -4.77 -20.54 4.86
C LYS A 90 -3.71 -20.21 3.81
N LYS A 91 -2.45 -20.54 4.13
CA LYS A 91 -1.28 -20.31 3.28
C LYS A 91 -1.34 -21.13 1.99
#